data_AF-A0A327PAL8-F1
#
_entry.id   AF-A0A327PAL8-F1
#
_cell.length_a   1.000
_cell.length_b   1.000
_cell.length_c   1.000
_cell.angle_alpha   90.00
_cell.angle_beta   90.00
_cell.angle_gamma   90.00
#
_symmetry.space_group_name_H-M   'P 1'
#
loop_
_entity.id
_entity.type
_entity.pdbx_description
1 polymer ?
#
loop_
_entity_poly.entity_id
_entity_poly.type
_entity_poly.pdbx_seq_one_letter_code
_entity_poly.pdbx_strand_id
1 'polypeptide(L)'
;MNREQLQRDFFPAEIMLKLYRDLAGSGAEAKIELIDEYIEKVRDSYDEDVLYIKQHNQIAHIYCMSEQHKQAISHFEMVVEKMAPDDYPPIYFLAINLLIRSNCILTNYDVAKKWGELALKNHHHADPISKLHILNDYMDVLSETETDLDKKHYSVIQSIIDEYGFPEKLGDPVETVRSMNKRHKFWARKMGDLTLAYAKTDGANTFEDLEQYIESCEIGWYKVHALKSLDLLKNKSAQG
;
A
#
# COMPACT_ATOMS: atom_id res chain seq x y z
N MET A 1 2.64 -3.25 23.29
CA MET A 1 1.98 -2.70 22.10
C MET A 1 0.46 -2.60 22.22
N ASN A 2 -0.04 -1.37 22.18
CA ASN A 2 -1.47 -1.04 22.12
C ASN A 2 -1.98 -1.08 20.65
N ARG A 3 -2.76 -2.11 20.29
CA ARG A 3 -3.29 -2.30 18.93
C ARG A 3 -4.25 -1.18 18.49
N GLU A 4 -5.04 -0.64 19.41
CA GLU A 4 -5.99 0.43 19.09
C GLU A 4 -5.24 1.71 18.67
N GLN A 5 -4.18 2.07 19.40
CA GLN A 5 -3.32 3.20 19.03
C GLN A 5 -2.59 2.95 17.71
N LEU A 6 -2.13 1.73 17.47
CA LEU A 6 -1.43 1.36 16.22
C LEU A 6 -2.32 1.55 14.99
N GLN A 7 -3.61 1.25 15.09
CA GLN A 7 -4.56 1.30 13.98
C GLN A 7 -5.14 2.70 13.72
N ARG A 8 -4.90 3.68 14.62
CA ARG A 8 -5.35 5.06 14.45
C ARG A 8 -4.44 5.85 13.51
N ASP A 9 -5.03 6.89 12.94
CA ASP A 9 -4.27 7.96 12.28
C ASP A 9 -3.32 8.59 13.30
N PHE A 10 -2.03 8.55 12.99
CA PHE A 10 -0.98 8.93 13.94
C PHE A 10 -0.41 10.30 13.62
N PHE A 11 0.09 10.50 12.39
CA PHE A 11 0.61 11.79 11.97
C PHE A 11 -0.54 12.71 11.57
N PRO A 12 -0.70 13.87 12.20
CA PRO A 12 -1.74 14.82 11.85
C PRO A 12 -1.44 15.47 10.49
N ALA A 13 -2.47 15.98 9.84
CA ALA A 13 -2.37 16.54 8.48
C ALA A 13 -1.31 17.64 8.36
N GLU A 14 -1.12 18.46 9.41
CA GLU A 14 -0.13 19.52 9.43
C GLU A 14 1.30 18.98 9.35
N ILE A 15 1.59 17.87 10.02
CA ILE A 15 2.92 17.23 9.97
C ILE A 15 3.14 16.63 8.58
N MET A 16 2.14 15.96 8.02
CA MET A 16 2.22 15.39 6.67
C MET A 16 2.40 16.48 5.61
N LEU A 17 1.67 17.59 5.70
CA LEU A 17 1.82 18.72 4.79
C LEU A 17 3.22 19.34 4.89
N LYS A 18 3.75 19.54 6.09
CA LYS A 18 5.13 20.02 6.26
C LYS A 18 6.13 19.09 5.60
N LEU A 19 5.99 17.78 5.82
CA LEU A 19 6.89 16.76 5.30
C LEU A 19 6.93 16.73 3.76
N TYR A 20 5.77 16.75 3.11
CA TYR A 20 5.66 16.51 1.66
C TYR A 20 5.53 17.76 0.80
N ARG A 21 5.07 18.89 1.36
CA ARG A 21 4.90 20.16 0.64
C ARG A 21 5.99 21.15 1.01
N ASP A 22 6.12 21.44 2.31
CA ASP A 22 6.99 22.53 2.77
C ASP A 22 8.47 22.12 2.74
N LEU A 23 8.77 20.84 3.00
CA LEU A 23 10.09 20.23 2.93
C LEU A 23 10.32 19.40 1.65
N ALA A 24 9.52 19.59 0.60
CA ALA A 24 9.58 18.75 -0.59
C ALA A 24 11.01 18.61 -1.17
N GLY A 25 11.71 19.74 -1.27
CA GLY A 25 13.10 19.82 -1.77
C GLY A 25 14.19 19.62 -0.72
N SER A 26 13.84 19.37 0.53
CA SER A 26 14.80 19.13 1.61
C SER A 26 15.30 17.69 1.61
N GLY A 27 16.54 17.51 2.10
CA GLY A 27 17.14 16.19 2.28
C GLY A 27 16.43 15.33 3.33
N ALA A 28 16.76 14.04 3.35
CA ALA A 28 16.16 13.07 4.27
C ALA A 28 16.34 13.46 5.75
N GLU A 29 17.49 14.03 6.12
CA GLU A 29 17.82 14.41 7.50
C GLU A 29 16.81 15.40 8.09
N ALA A 30 16.53 16.52 7.41
CA ALA A 30 15.55 17.51 7.89
C ALA A 30 14.12 16.93 7.97
N LYS A 31 13.80 15.98 7.09
CA LYS A 31 12.51 15.28 7.12
C LYS A 31 12.41 14.32 8.31
N ILE A 32 13.51 13.64 8.66
CA ILE A 32 13.58 12.73 9.81
C ILE A 32 13.55 13.53 11.11
N GLU A 33 14.27 14.65 11.21
CA GLU A 33 14.23 15.53 12.38
C GLU A 33 12.80 15.98 12.70
N LEU A 34 12.01 16.36 11.69
CA LEU A 34 10.59 16.69 11.87
C LEU A 34 9.78 15.53 12.47
N ILE A 35 10.07 14.29 12.07
CA ILE A 35 9.40 13.10 12.61
C ILE A 35 9.83 12.87 14.05
N ASP A 36 11.13 12.93 14.33
CA ASP A 36 11.68 12.71 15.67
C ASP A 36 11.15 13.74 16.67
N GLU A 37 11.12 15.02 16.30
CA GLU A 37 10.50 16.10 17.10
C GLU A 37 9.03 15.82 17.41
N TYR A 38 8.28 15.33 16.42
CA TYR A 38 6.88 14.97 16.63
C TYR A 38 6.73 13.79 17.58
N ILE A 39 7.55 12.74 17.44
CA ILE A 39 7.54 11.57 18.32
C ILE A 39 7.82 11.98 19.76
N GLU A 40 8.85 12.79 20.02
CA GLU A 40 9.17 13.28 21.36
C GLU A 40 8.01 14.08 21.96
N LYS A 41 7.36 14.94 21.16
CA LYS A 41 6.22 15.73 21.60
C LYS A 41 5.04 14.87 22.09
N VAL A 42 4.82 13.71 21.49
CA VAL A 42 3.67 12.84 21.81
C VAL A 42 4.05 11.62 22.65
N ARG A 43 5.31 11.52 23.09
CA ARG A 43 5.88 10.34 23.75
C ARG A 43 5.06 9.85 24.95
N ASP A 44 4.63 10.77 25.81
CA ASP A 44 3.87 10.43 27.03
C ASP A 44 2.41 10.03 26.76
N SER A 45 1.93 10.16 25.51
CA SER A 45 0.53 9.91 25.12
C SER A 45 0.31 8.56 24.43
N TYR A 46 1.38 7.84 24.08
CA TYR A 46 1.31 6.62 23.28
C TYR A 46 2.14 5.49 23.88
N ASP A 47 1.75 4.25 23.58
CA ASP A 47 2.56 3.06 23.84
C ASP A 47 3.88 3.13 23.04
N GLU A 48 4.99 2.85 23.72
CA GLU A 48 6.34 2.99 23.14
C GLU A 48 6.56 2.11 21.91
N ASP A 49 5.97 0.91 21.86
CA ASP A 49 6.09 0.05 20.68
C ASP A 49 5.34 0.65 19.48
N VAL A 50 4.21 1.33 19.74
CA VAL A 50 3.46 2.03 18.69
C VAL A 50 4.27 3.20 18.14
N LEU A 51 4.87 4.01 19.02
CA LEU A 51 5.75 5.11 18.61
C LEU A 51 6.90 4.60 17.75
N TYR A 52 7.57 3.54 18.21
CA TYR A 52 8.66 2.89 17.49
C TYR A 52 8.23 2.47 16.07
N ILE A 53 7.13 1.74 15.94
CA ILE A 53 6.64 1.28 14.63
C ILE A 53 6.29 2.46 13.72
N LYS A 54 5.55 3.46 14.22
CA LYS A 54 5.12 4.61 13.41
C LYS A 54 6.32 5.45 12.96
N GLN A 55 7.27 5.69 13.86
CA GLN A 55 8.51 6.41 13.57
C GLN A 55 9.34 5.70 12.51
N HIS A 56 9.71 4.43 12.76
CA HIS A 56 10.57 3.68 11.85
C HIS A 56 9.90 3.47 10.49
N ASN A 57 8.59 3.21 10.44
CA ASN A 57 7.88 3.13 9.17
C ASN A 57 7.96 4.44 8.37
N GLN A 58 7.74 5.59 9.02
CA GLN A 58 7.78 6.88 8.32
C GLN A 58 9.21 7.28 7.90
N ILE A 59 10.22 7.00 8.73
CA ILE A 59 11.63 7.19 8.37
C ILE A 59 12.01 6.30 7.19
N ALA A 60 11.59 5.03 7.18
CA ALA A 60 11.85 4.12 6.07
C ALA A 60 11.26 4.65 4.75
N HIS A 61 10.04 5.19 4.78
CA HIS A 61 9.44 5.85 3.62
C HIS A 61 10.25 7.08 3.16
N ILE A 62 10.71 7.92 4.09
CA ILE A 62 11.55 9.10 3.77
C ILE A 62 12.82 8.68 3.03
N TYR A 63 13.51 7.66 3.53
CA TYR A 63 14.69 7.11 2.85
C TYR A 63 14.36 6.51 1.49
N CYS A 64 13.28 5.75 1.38
CA CYS A 64 12.87 5.12 0.12
C CYS A 64 12.54 6.15 -0.98
N MET A 65 11.86 7.25 -0.63
CA MET A 65 11.57 8.34 -1.57
C MET A 65 12.82 9.15 -1.96
N SER A 66 13.86 9.07 -1.14
CA SER A 66 15.16 9.70 -1.39
C SER A 66 16.16 8.73 -2.03
N GLU A 67 15.68 7.59 -2.56
CA GLU A 67 16.48 6.51 -3.18
C GLU A 67 17.57 5.90 -2.27
N GLN A 68 17.49 6.12 -0.97
CA GLN A 68 18.40 5.59 0.05
C GLN A 68 17.92 4.21 0.53
N HIS A 69 17.86 3.24 -0.39
CA HIS A 69 17.25 1.93 -0.15
C HIS A 69 17.91 1.13 0.97
N LYS A 70 19.22 1.25 1.17
CA LYS A 70 19.95 0.53 2.23
C LYS A 70 19.48 0.96 3.62
N GLN A 71 19.31 2.26 3.83
CA GLN A 71 18.79 2.84 5.07
C GLN A 71 17.30 2.48 5.23
N ALA A 72 16.51 2.60 4.16
CA ALA A 72 15.09 2.24 4.19
C ALA A 72 14.86 0.79 4.64
N ILE A 73 15.66 -0.16 4.12
CA ILE A 73 15.59 -1.58 4.50
C ILE A 73 15.75 -1.75 6.02
N SER A 74 16.77 -1.14 6.62
CA SER A 74 17.04 -1.29 8.05
C SER A 74 15.84 -0.87 8.91
N HIS A 75 15.16 0.22 8.52
CA HIS A 75 13.98 0.70 9.25
C HIS A 75 12.72 -0.14 8.98
N PHE A 76 12.52 -0.65 7.76
CA PHE A 76 11.39 -1.57 7.50
C PHE A 76 11.57 -2.92 8.22
N GLU A 77 12.80 -3.43 8.33
CA GLU A 77 13.08 -4.64 9.12
C GLU A 77 12.70 -4.44 10.58
N MET A 78 13.09 -3.31 11.19
CA MET A 78 12.68 -2.94 12.55
C MET A 78 11.16 -2.93 12.73
N VAL A 79 10.40 -2.44 11.75
CA VAL A 79 8.93 -2.45 11.79
C VAL A 79 8.38 -3.88 11.76
N VAL A 80 8.86 -4.70 10.84
CA VAL A 80 8.37 -6.09 10.65
C VAL A 80 8.76 -6.99 11.82
N GLU A 81 9.93 -6.77 12.44
CA GLU A 81 10.37 -7.53 13.61
C GLU A 81 9.59 -7.16 14.90
N LYS A 82 9.07 -5.94 14.98
CA LYS A 82 8.35 -5.43 16.15
C LYS A 82 6.85 -5.78 16.14
N MET A 83 6.31 -6.22 15.00
CA MET A 83 4.88 -6.37 14.78
C MET A 83 4.52 -7.74 14.20
N ALA A 84 3.46 -8.37 14.73
CA ALA A 84 2.87 -9.57 14.13
C ALA A 84 1.96 -9.20 12.95
N PRO A 85 1.77 -10.10 11.96
CA PRO A 85 0.94 -9.81 10.78
C PRO A 85 -0.50 -9.39 11.11
N ASP A 86 -1.07 -9.83 12.24
CA ASP A 86 -2.44 -9.57 12.67
C ASP A 86 -2.60 -8.28 13.50
N ASP A 87 -1.50 -7.70 14.00
CA ASP A 87 -1.54 -6.48 14.82
C ASP A 87 -2.06 -5.28 14.01
N TYR A 88 -1.47 -5.07 12.83
CA TYR A 88 -1.93 -4.09 11.85
C TYR A 88 -1.47 -4.48 10.43
N PRO A 89 -2.23 -5.36 9.74
CA PRO A 89 -1.83 -5.92 8.45
C PRO A 89 -1.42 -4.89 7.38
N PRO A 90 -2.11 -3.74 7.20
CA PRO A 90 -1.72 -2.75 6.21
C PRO A 90 -0.27 -2.27 6.32
N ILE A 91 0.22 -1.93 7.52
CA ILE A 91 1.62 -1.51 7.70
C ILE A 91 2.56 -2.71 7.52
N TYR A 92 2.19 -3.88 8.07
CA TYR A 92 3.03 -5.07 8.01
C TYR A 92 3.34 -5.48 6.56
N PHE A 93 2.30 -5.61 5.74
CA PHE A 93 2.44 -6.05 4.36
C PHE A 93 3.00 -4.96 3.45
N LEU A 94 2.75 -3.68 3.74
CA LEU A 94 3.41 -2.58 3.04
C LEU A 94 4.92 -2.57 3.29
N ALA A 95 5.34 -2.72 4.56
CA ALA A 95 6.75 -2.79 4.92
C ALA A 95 7.45 -3.98 4.23
N ILE A 96 6.83 -5.18 4.24
CA ILE A 96 7.38 -6.32 3.51
C ILE A 96 7.45 -6.08 2.00
N ASN A 97 6.40 -5.51 1.39
CA ASN A 97 6.43 -5.18 -0.04
C ASN A 97 7.63 -4.27 -0.39
N LEU A 98 7.87 -3.26 0.45
CA LEU A 98 8.98 -2.33 0.25
C LEU A 98 10.35 -2.95 0.57
N LEU A 99 10.43 -3.94 1.47
CA LEU A 99 11.63 -4.76 1.68
C LEU A 99 11.96 -5.61 0.46
N ILE A 100 10.96 -6.26 -0.16
CA ILE A 100 11.15 -7.04 -1.39
C ILE A 100 11.70 -6.12 -2.49
N ARG A 101 11.01 -4.99 -2.74
CA ARG A 101 11.39 -4.04 -3.79
C ARG A 101 12.77 -3.43 -3.56
N SER A 102 13.06 -2.94 -2.35
CA SER A 102 14.34 -2.29 -2.05
C SER A 102 15.51 -3.27 -2.14
N ASN A 103 15.33 -4.52 -1.69
CA ASN A 103 16.38 -5.53 -1.87
C ASN A 103 16.56 -5.90 -3.35
N CYS A 104 15.49 -5.98 -4.13
CA CYS A 104 15.58 -6.21 -5.57
C CYS A 104 16.36 -5.09 -6.29
N ILE A 105 16.11 -3.82 -5.95
CA ILE A 105 16.85 -2.66 -6.49
C ILE A 105 18.35 -2.74 -6.18
N LEU A 106 18.69 -3.24 -4.99
CA LEU A 106 20.08 -3.44 -4.56
C LEU A 106 20.67 -4.80 -4.99
N THR A 107 20.00 -5.52 -5.89
CA THR A 107 20.37 -6.85 -6.39
C THR A 107 20.56 -7.92 -5.30
N ASN A 108 19.97 -7.72 -4.12
CA ASN A 108 19.95 -8.66 -3.00
C ASN A 108 18.79 -9.68 -3.16
N TYR A 109 18.78 -10.42 -4.27
CA TYR A 109 17.62 -11.24 -4.66
C TYR A 109 17.28 -12.35 -3.65
N ASP A 110 18.28 -12.98 -3.01
CA ASP A 110 18.04 -14.01 -1.99
C ASP A 110 17.28 -13.44 -0.77
N VAL A 111 17.61 -12.22 -0.37
CA VAL A 111 16.94 -11.53 0.74
C VAL A 111 15.53 -11.11 0.31
N ALA A 112 15.38 -10.57 -0.90
CA ALA A 112 14.06 -10.23 -1.45
C ALA A 112 13.15 -11.45 -1.53
N LYS A 113 13.68 -12.61 -1.95
CA LYS A 113 12.96 -13.89 -1.99
C LYS A 113 12.53 -14.37 -0.61
N LYS A 114 13.39 -14.25 0.40
CA LYS A 114 13.03 -14.56 1.80
C LYS A 114 11.82 -13.73 2.27
N TRP A 115 11.80 -12.44 1.96
CA TRP A 115 10.67 -11.56 2.29
C TRP A 115 9.40 -11.91 1.51
N GLY A 116 9.52 -12.26 0.22
CA GLY A 116 8.41 -12.75 -0.61
C GLY A 116 7.77 -14.01 -0.04
N GLU A 117 8.57 -15.02 0.30
CA GLU A 117 8.07 -16.26 0.92
C GLU A 117 7.46 -16.01 2.30
N LEU A 118 8.02 -15.09 3.11
CA LEU A 118 7.43 -14.71 4.40
C LEU A 118 6.06 -14.07 4.23
N ALA A 119 5.90 -13.15 3.28
CA ALA A 119 4.61 -12.54 2.99
C ALA A 119 3.59 -13.58 2.50
N LEU A 120 3.98 -14.45 1.56
CA LEU A 120 3.09 -15.47 1.05
C LEU A 120 2.69 -16.50 2.10
N LYS A 121 3.57 -16.82 3.07
CA LYS A 121 3.21 -17.65 4.22
C LYS A 121 2.12 -17.01 5.09
N ASN A 122 2.11 -15.69 5.20
CA ASN A 122 1.17 -14.94 6.04
C ASN A 122 0.00 -14.32 5.24
N HIS A 123 -0.17 -14.67 3.97
CA HIS A 123 -1.09 -14.02 3.03
C HIS A 123 -2.56 -13.94 3.50
N HIS A 124 -2.99 -14.82 4.39
CA HIS A 124 -4.36 -14.85 4.92
C HIS A 124 -4.69 -13.65 5.82
N HIS A 125 -3.68 -12.91 6.29
CA HIS A 125 -3.87 -11.65 7.01
C HIS A 125 -3.94 -10.42 6.09
N ALA A 126 -3.50 -10.55 4.82
CA ALA A 126 -3.44 -9.45 3.88
C ALA A 126 -4.78 -9.28 3.15
N ASP A 127 -5.12 -8.03 2.81
CA ASP A 127 -6.19 -7.77 1.84
C ASP A 127 -5.73 -8.14 0.41
N PRO A 128 -6.67 -8.35 -0.53
CA PRO A 128 -6.33 -8.74 -1.90
C PRO A 128 -5.33 -7.85 -2.63
N ILE A 129 -5.35 -6.53 -2.40
CA ILE A 129 -4.46 -5.59 -3.08
C ILE A 129 -3.05 -5.68 -2.50
N SER A 130 -2.92 -5.79 -1.19
CA SER A 130 -1.63 -6.09 -0.55
C SER A 130 -1.05 -7.40 -1.09
N LYS A 131 -1.85 -8.47 -1.20
CA LYS A 131 -1.42 -9.75 -1.82
C LYS A 131 -0.94 -9.53 -3.26
N LEU A 132 -1.67 -8.75 -4.07
CA LEU A 132 -1.33 -8.48 -5.47
C LEU A 132 -0.01 -7.71 -5.61
N HIS A 133 0.21 -6.67 -4.80
CA HIS A 133 1.46 -5.90 -4.82
C HIS A 133 2.67 -6.76 -4.44
N ILE A 134 2.53 -7.57 -3.39
CA ILE A 134 3.57 -8.51 -2.95
C ILE A 134 3.88 -9.52 -4.06
N LEU A 135 2.86 -10.15 -4.63
CA LEU A 135 3.05 -11.10 -5.72
C LEU A 135 3.73 -10.44 -6.91
N ASN A 136 3.32 -9.24 -7.32
CA ASN A 136 3.95 -8.54 -8.43
C ASN A 136 5.45 -8.35 -8.21
N ASP A 137 5.84 -7.79 -7.06
CA ASP A 137 7.25 -7.53 -6.77
C ASP A 137 8.02 -8.85 -6.56
N TYR A 138 7.37 -9.89 -6.04
CA TYR A 138 7.98 -11.20 -5.93
C TYR A 138 8.18 -11.87 -7.30
N MET A 139 7.25 -11.71 -8.25
CA MET A 139 7.42 -12.21 -9.63
C MET A 139 8.62 -11.54 -10.32
N ASP A 140 8.92 -10.28 -10.00
CA ASP A 140 10.10 -9.60 -10.53
C ASP A 140 11.38 -10.25 -9.98
N VAL A 141 11.46 -10.52 -8.67
CA VAL A 141 12.58 -11.27 -8.06
C VAL A 141 12.75 -12.67 -8.67
N LEU A 142 11.64 -13.39 -8.88
CA LEU A 142 11.65 -14.70 -9.49
C LEU A 142 12.13 -14.67 -10.95
N SER A 143 11.73 -13.65 -11.71
CA SER A 143 12.19 -13.43 -13.08
C SER A 143 13.70 -13.17 -13.14
N GLU A 144 14.21 -12.33 -12.24
CA GLU A 144 15.65 -11.98 -12.15
C GLU A 144 16.52 -13.16 -11.73
N THR A 145 15.94 -14.14 -11.03
CA THR A 145 16.62 -15.35 -10.56
C THR A 145 16.29 -16.60 -11.37
N GLU A 146 15.62 -16.44 -12.52
CA GLU A 146 15.18 -17.53 -13.40
C GLU A 146 14.48 -18.67 -12.64
N THR A 147 13.71 -18.32 -11.61
CA THR A 147 13.03 -19.26 -10.73
C THR A 147 11.52 -19.21 -10.94
N ASP A 148 10.86 -20.36 -11.01
CA ASP A 148 9.40 -20.42 -11.11
C ASP A 148 8.70 -20.20 -9.75
N LEU A 149 7.47 -19.70 -9.79
CA LEU A 149 6.61 -19.65 -8.61
C LEU A 149 6.21 -21.06 -8.16
N ASP A 150 6.40 -21.34 -6.86
CA ASP A 150 5.95 -22.60 -6.26
C ASP A 150 4.41 -22.75 -6.40
N LYS A 151 3.98 -23.90 -6.94
CA LYS A 151 2.57 -24.23 -7.17
C LYS A 151 1.69 -24.11 -5.93
N LYS A 152 2.25 -24.24 -4.72
CA LYS A 152 1.50 -24.05 -3.47
C LYS A 152 0.91 -22.64 -3.35
N HIS A 153 1.50 -21.66 -4.04
CA HIS A 153 1.09 -20.25 -4.00
C HIS A 153 0.05 -19.88 -5.07
N TYR A 154 -0.31 -20.80 -5.97
CA TYR A 154 -1.26 -20.52 -7.04
C TYR A 154 -2.66 -20.19 -6.52
N SER A 155 -3.06 -20.81 -5.40
CA SER A 155 -4.31 -20.51 -4.71
C SER A 155 -4.39 -19.07 -4.22
N VAL A 156 -3.25 -18.43 -3.91
CA VAL A 156 -3.20 -17.01 -3.53
C VAL A 156 -3.60 -16.14 -4.72
N ILE A 157 -3.08 -16.44 -5.92
CA ILE A 157 -3.44 -15.71 -7.15
C ILE A 157 -4.94 -15.87 -7.43
N GLN A 158 -5.44 -17.11 -7.36
CA GLN A 158 -6.86 -17.37 -7.58
C GLN A 158 -7.74 -16.64 -6.56
N SER A 159 -7.34 -16.59 -5.28
CA SER A 159 -8.09 -15.85 -4.25
C SER A 159 -8.22 -14.36 -4.57
N ILE A 160 -7.18 -13.74 -5.16
CA ILE A 160 -7.24 -12.32 -5.56
C ILE A 160 -8.22 -12.13 -6.71
N ILE A 161 -8.20 -13.03 -7.69
CA ILE A 161 -9.12 -13.00 -8.83
C ILE A 161 -10.57 -13.05 -8.33
N ASP A 162 -10.86 -14.02 -7.45
CA ASP A 162 -12.21 -14.29 -6.97
C ASP A 162 -12.69 -13.19 -5.99
N GLU A 163 -11.86 -12.79 -5.02
CA GLU A 163 -12.23 -11.81 -3.98
C GLU A 163 -12.37 -10.38 -4.55
N TYR A 164 -11.51 -10.00 -5.50
CA TYR A 164 -11.53 -8.64 -6.07
C TYR A 164 -12.36 -8.54 -7.36
N GLY A 165 -12.73 -9.68 -7.95
CA GLY A 165 -13.50 -9.77 -9.18
C GLY A 165 -12.72 -9.32 -10.41
N PHE A 166 -11.48 -9.79 -10.56
CA PHE A 166 -10.70 -9.57 -11.77
C PHE A 166 -11.27 -10.39 -12.95
N PRO A 167 -11.25 -9.86 -14.19
CA PRO A 167 -11.67 -10.62 -15.38
C PRO A 167 -10.65 -11.69 -15.81
N GLU A 168 -9.40 -11.61 -15.32
CA GLU A 168 -8.35 -12.58 -15.58
C GLU A 168 -8.75 -14.00 -15.12
N LYS A 169 -8.26 -15.01 -15.83
CA LYS A 169 -8.28 -16.41 -15.39
C LYS A 169 -6.84 -16.85 -15.13
N LEU A 170 -6.63 -17.67 -14.10
CA LEU A 170 -5.30 -18.18 -13.79
C LEU A 170 -4.78 -19.08 -14.92
N GLY A 171 -3.80 -18.56 -15.67
CA GLY A 171 -3.03 -19.28 -16.69
C GLY A 171 -1.56 -19.36 -16.25
N ASP A 172 -0.69 -18.69 -16.99
CA ASP A 172 0.68 -18.45 -16.51
C ASP A 172 0.67 -17.50 -15.30
N PRO A 173 1.24 -17.89 -14.14
CA PRO A 173 1.19 -17.07 -12.92
C PRO A 173 1.80 -15.67 -13.07
N VAL A 174 2.93 -15.57 -13.77
CA VAL A 174 3.68 -14.31 -13.91
C VAL A 174 2.89 -13.35 -14.79
N GLU A 175 2.43 -13.81 -15.95
CA GLU A 175 1.59 -13.01 -16.85
C GLU A 175 0.26 -12.63 -16.20
N THR A 176 -0.37 -13.56 -15.48
CA THR A 176 -1.64 -13.31 -14.78
C THR A 176 -1.48 -12.21 -13.74
N VAL A 177 -0.47 -12.30 -12.85
CA VAL A 177 -0.20 -11.29 -11.81
C VAL A 177 0.14 -9.94 -12.44
N ARG A 178 0.98 -9.91 -13.48
CA ARG A 178 1.35 -8.66 -14.18
C ARG A 178 0.13 -8.02 -14.86
N SER A 179 -0.74 -8.79 -15.49
CA SER A 179 -1.99 -8.29 -16.08
C SER A 179 -2.90 -7.67 -15.01
N MET A 180 -3.15 -8.40 -13.91
CA MET A 180 -3.97 -7.91 -12.80
C MET A 180 -3.40 -6.62 -12.22
N ASN A 181 -2.08 -6.55 -11.95
CA ASN A 181 -1.45 -5.36 -11.40
C ASN A 181 -1.55 -4.15 -12.35
N LYS A 182 -1.35 -4.37 -13.65
CA LYS A 182 -1.51 -3.32 -14.67
C LYS A 182 -2.95 -2.78 -14.69
N ARG A 183 -3.95 -3.67 -14.68
CA ARG A 183 -5.37 -3.30 -14.69
C ARG A 183 -5.77 -2.60 -13.40
N HIS A 184 -5.30 -3.09 -12.26
CA HIS A 184 -5.47 -2.45 -10.96
C HIS A 184 -4.95 -1.01 -10.98
N LYS A 185 -3.68 -0.80 -11.36
CA LYS A 185 -3.07 0.54 -11.40
C LYS A 185 -3.83 1.51 -12.30
N PHE A 186 -4.32 1.05 -13.45
CA PHE A 186 -5.12 1.87 -14.36
C PHE A 186 -6.43 2.35 -13.72
N TRP A 187 -7.21 1.42 -13.14
CA TRP A 187 -8.50 1.76 -12.53
C TRP A 187 -8.34 2.53 -11.21
N ALA A 188 -7.34 2.17 -10.39
CA ALA A 188 -6.97 2.91 -9.19
C ALA A 188 -6.70 4.38 -9.49
N ARG A 189 -5.88 4.64 -10.54
CA ARG A 189 -5.54 5.99 -10.97
C ARG A 189 -6.78 6.75 -11.44
N LYS A 190 -7.59 6.14 -12.31
CA LYS A 190 -8.85 6.76 -12.78
C LYS A 190 -9.75 7.14 -11.61
N MET A 191 -9.95 6.25 -10.64
CA MET A 191 -10.75 6.55 -9.45
C MET A 191 -10.16 7.72 -8.62
N GLY A 192 -8.83 7.75 -8.49
CA GLY A 192 -8.11 8.85 -7.83
C GLY A 192 -8.32 10.19 -8.54
N ASP A 193 -8.20 10.20 -9.88
CA ASP A 193 -8.41 11.40 -10.70
C ASP A 193 -9.86 11.93 -10.56
N LEU A 194 -10.86 11.03 -10.53
CA LEU A 194 -12.25 11.41 -10.27
C LEU A 194 -12.46 12.02 -8.89
N THR A 195 -11.83 11.43 -7.87
CA THR A 195 -11.90 11.95 -6.48
C THR A 195 -11.28 13.34 -6.37
N LEU A 196 -10.15 13.57 -7.05
CA LEU A 196 -9.50 14.87 -7.10
C LEU A 196 -10.30 15.90 -7.90
N ALA A 197 -10.94 15.50 -9.00
CA ALA A 197 -11.80 16.37 -9.78
C ALA A 197 -13.00 16.85 -8.95
N TYR A 198 -13.69 15.92 -8.26
CA TYR A 198 -14.78 16.23 -7.34
C TYR A 198 -14.39 17.30 -6.30
N ALA A 199 -13.22 17.13 -5.68
CA ALA A 199 -12.71 18.08 -4.68
C ALA A 199 -12.38 19.48 -5.26
N LYS A 200 -12.09 19.59 -6.56
CA LYS A 200 -11.76 20.87 -7.23
C LYS A 200 -12.97 21.60 -7.79
N THR A 201 -13.97 20.86 -8.27
CA THR A 201 -15.12 21.43 -9.00
C THR A 201 -16.39 21.52 -8.15
N ASP A 202 -16.30 21.25 -6.84
CA ASP A 202 -17.45 21.14 -5.93
C ASP A 202 -18.54 20.20 -6.47
N GLY A 203 -18.11 19.13 -7.15
CA GLY A 203 -18.99 18.11 -7.69
C GLY A 203 -19.66 18.37 -9.04
N ALA A 204 -19.30 19.44 -9.76
CA ALA A 204 -19.77 19.61 -11.14
C ALA A 204 -19.32 18.41 -12.01
N ASN A 205 -20.28 17.74 -12.65
CA ASN A 205 -20.17 16.55 -13.53
C ASN A 205 -19.77 15.20 -12.87
N THR A 206 -19.63 15.13 -11.54
CA THR A 206 -19.13 13.91 -10.88
C THR A 206 -20.08 12.70 -10.96
N PHE A 207 -21.39 12.92 -11.10
CA PHE A 207 -22.36 11.83 -11.26
C PHE A 207 -22.13 11.07 -12.58
N GLU A 208 -22.05 11.78 -13.70
CA GLU A 208 -21.86 11.20 -15.03
C GLU A 208 -20.50 10.49 -15.13
N ASP A 209 -19.44 11.10 -14.58
CA ASP A 209 -18.10 10.51 -14.58
C ASP A 209 -18.03 9.20 -13.78
N LEU A 210 -18.71 9.13 -12.63
CA LEU A 210 -18.79 7.91 -11.83
C LEU A 210 -19.65 6.83 -12.51
N GLU A 211 -20.76 7.20 -13.14
CA GLU A 211 -21.60 6.28 -13.90
C GLU A 211 -20.81 5.68 -15.08
N GLN A 212 -20.07 6.50 -15.84
CA GLN A 212 -19.19 6.02 -16.90
C GLN A 212 -18.06 5.12 -16.37
N TYR A 213 -17.50 5.45 -15.20
CA TYR A 213 -16.49 4.60 -14.55
C TYR A 213 -17.08 3.22 -14.21
N ILE A 214 -18.28 3.16 -13.63
CA ILE A 214 -18.95 1.91 -13.25
C ILE A 214 -19.23 1.04 -14.48
N GLU A 215 -19.71 1.62 -15.57
CA GLU A 215 -20.00 0.92 -16.81
C GLU A 215 -18.74 0.33 -17.46
N SER A 216 -17.65 1.10 -17.46
CA SER A 216 -16.41 0.74 -18.17
C SER A 216 -15.42 -0.07 -17.36
N CYS A 217 -15.46 0.01 -16.02
CA CYS A 217 -14.57 -0.77 -15.18
C CYS A 217 -14.82 -2.26 -15.37
N GLU A 218 -13.79 -3.11 -15.29
CA GLU A 218 -13.94 -4.56 -15.42
C GLU A 218 -13.71 -5.28 -14.10
N ILE A 219 -13.19 -4.57 -13.09
CA ILE A 219 -12.87 -5.13 -11.78
C ILE A 219 -14.09 -4.96 -10.87
N GLY A 220 -14.61 -6.08 -10.36
CA GLY A 220 -15.81 -6.12 -9.53
C GLY A 220 -15.74 -5.20 -8.30
N TRP A 221 -14.63 -5.23 -7.57
CA TRP A 221 -14.45 -4.39 -6.39
C TRP A 221 -14.57 -2.89 -6.69
N TYR A 222 -13.95 -2.41 -7.78
CA TYR A 222 -14.00 -1.00 -8.14
C TYR A 222 -15.41 -0.55 -8.55
N LYS A 223 -16.18 -1.40 -9.21
CA LYS A 223 -17.60 -1.12 -9.50
C LYS A 223 -18.40 -0.92 -8.23
N VAL A 224 -18.28 -1.86 -7.30
CA VAL A 224 -18.99 -1.82 -6.01
C VAL A 224 -18.58 -0.58 -5.21
N HIS A 225 -17.29 -0.25 -5.20
CA HIS A 225 -16.79 0.94 -4.53
C HIS A 225 -17.35 2.23 -5.16
N ALA A 226 -17.27 2.37 -6.49
CA ALA A 226 -17.78 3.54 -7.19
C ALA A 226 -19.30 3.70 -7.05
N LEU A 227 -20.07 2.61 -7.07
CA LEU A 227 -21.51 2.62 -6.79
C LEU A 227 -21.81 3.17 -5.40
N LYS A 228 -21.11 2.70 -4.37
CA LYS A 228 -21.27 3.22 -3.00
C LYS A 228 -20.95 4.71 -2.91
N SER A 229 -19.88 5.15 -3.58
CA SER A 229 -19.52 6.58 -3.64
C SER A 229 -20.62 7.40 -4.31
N LEU A 230 -21.19 6.91 -5.42
CA LEU A 230 -22.29 7.54 -6.14
C LEU A 230 -23.54 7.66 -5.26
N ASP A 231 -23.91 6.59 -4.56
CA ASP A 231 -25.08 6.59 -3.66
C ASP A 231 -24.93 7.60 -2.52
N LEU A 232 -23.74 7.71 -1.92
CA LEU A 232 -23.43 8.69 -0.88
C LEU A 232 -23.58 10.13 -1.41
N LEU A 233 -23.15 10.40 -2.64
CA LEU A 233 -23.31 11.71 -3.27
C LEU A 233 -24.78 12.02 -3.53
N LYS A 234 -25.54 11.08 -4.10
CA LYS A 234 -26.98 11.24 -4.36
C LYS A 234 -27.74 11.57 -3.06
N ASN A 235 -27.41 10.88 -1.97
CA ASN A 235 -28.04 11.11 -0.67
C ASN A 235 -27.69 12.48 -0.06
N LYS A 236 -26.45 12.97 -0.22
CA LYS A 236 -26.07 14.31 0.25
C LYS A 236 -26.78 15.41 -0.53
N SER A 237 -26.89 15.26 -1.86
CA SER A 237 -27.58 16.24 -2.71
C SER A 237 -29.10 16.28 -2.47
N ALA A 238 -29.70 15.21 -1.96
CA ALA A 238 -31.13 15.18 -1.61
C ALA A 238 -31.46 15.80 -0.24
N GLN A 239 -30.45 16.09 0.58
CA GLN A 239 -30.60 16.64 1.94
C GLN A 239 -30.24 18.13 2.05
N GLY A 240 -29.69 18.73 1.00
CA GLY A 240 -29.38 20.17 0.89
C GLY A 240 -30.37 20.89 -0.01
#